data_AF-A0A8T4HN35-F1
#
_entry.id   AF-A0A8T4HN35-F1
#
_cell.length_a   1.000
_cell.length_b   1.000
_cell.length_c   1.000
_cell.angle_alpha   90.00
_cell.angle_beta   90.00
_cell.angle_gamma   90.00
#
_symmetry.space_group_name_H-M   'P 1'
#
loop_
_entity.id
_entity.type
_entity.pdbx_description
1 polymer ?
#
loop_
_entity_poly.entity_id
_entity_poly.type
_entity_poly.pdbx_seq_one_letter_code
_entity_poly.pdbx_strand_id
1 'polypeptide(L)'
;MKLTKALTFCALATGAVFATSGIATAASEQRQAIQASCEFQISSNNVTGSTKCSGVNSYRVQIKCSDGTTHYGVWRTSGWSIASCKFPQGITNIGAQYS
;
A
#
# COMPACT_ATOMS: atom_id res chain seq x y z
N MET A 1 51.89 -1.44 -0.10
CA MET A 1 51.83 -0.21 0.72
C MET A 1 50.59 -0.31 1.61
N LYS A 2 50.79 -0.29 2.93
CA LYS A 2 49.72 -0.31 3.96
C LYS A 2 49.46 1.16 4.39
N LEU A 3 48.24 1.65 4.23
CA LEU A 3 47.68 2.82 4.94
C LEU A 3 46.62 2.25 5.90
N THR A 4 46.80 2.20 7.22
CA THR A 4 46.98 3.24 8.25
C THR A 4 45.70 4.00 8.60
N LYS A 5 45.02 3.43 9.60
CA LYS A 5 44.43 4.04 10.80
C LYS A 5 42.98 4.55 10.81
N ALA A 6 42.31 4.04 11.85
CA ALA A 6 40.99 4.29 12.38
C ALA A 6 40.83 5.68 13.05
N LEU A 7 39.55 5.98 13.38
CA LEU A 7 38.96 6.93 14.35
C LEU A 7 37.78 7.60 13.63
N THR A 8 36.53 7.53 14.09
CA THR A 8 36.10 8.13 15.36
C THR A 8 34.74 7.55 15.79
N PHE A 9 34.69 7.04 17.02
CA PHE A 9 33.48 6.87 17.82
C PHE A 9 33.12 8.20 18.49
N CYS A 10 31.83 8.58 18.49
CA CYS A 10 31.09 9.40 19.48
C CYS A 10 29.75 9.82 18.81
N ALA A 11 28.58 9.79 19.42
CA ALA A 11 28.25 9.85 20.85
C ALA A 11 26.90 9.18 21.13
N LEU A 12 26.83 8.49 22.27
CA LEU A 12 25.60 8.23 23.02
C LEU A 12 25.36 9.43 23.96
N ALA A 13 24.19 10.05 23.89
CA ALA A 13 23.65 10.92 24.93
C ALA A 13 22.12 10.98 24.74
N THR A 14 21.38 10.11 25.44
CA THR A 14 20.57 10.45 26.63
C THR A 14 19.39 11.39 26.38
N GLY A 15 18.19 10.81 26.45
CA GLY A 15 17.05 11.43 27.14
C GLY A 15 15.94 11.99 26.27
N ALA A 16 14.93 11.17 25.97
CA ALA A 16 13.54 11.46 26.30
C ALA A 16 12.70 10.20 26.10
N VAL A 17 12.08 9.74 27.18
CA VAL A 17 11.07 8.69 27.18
C VAL A 17 9.82 9.29 26.55
N PHE A 18 9.46 8.85 25.35
CA PHE A 18 8.09 8.93 24.88
C PHE A 18 7.63 7.51 24.58
N ALA A 19 6.96 6.91 25.56
CA ALA A 19 6.09 5.79 25.30
C ALA A 19 4.91 6.30 24.46
N THR A 20 5.06 6.27 23.14
CA THR A 20 3.92 6.19 22.23
C THR A 20 3.88 4.76 21.72
N SER A 21 3.09 3.94 22.41
CA SER A 21 2.52 2.74 21.82
C SER A 21 1.74 3.13 20.55
N GLY A 22 2.01 2.45 19.44
CA GLY A 22 1.36 2.69 18.15
C GLY A 22 2.18 3.66 17.30
N ILE A 23 2.72 3.31 16.14
CA ILE A 23 2.39 2.26 15.19
C ILE A 23 3.74 1.87 14.56
N ALA A 24 4.04 0.58 14.53
CA ALA A 24 5.09 0.10 13.65
C ALA A 24 4.72 0.56 12.24
N THR A 25 5.48 1.49 11.68
CA THR A 25 5.51 1.68 10.24
C THR A 25 6.00 0.35 9.69
N ALA A 26 5.06 -0.51 9.30
CA ALA A 26 5.32 -1.66 8.47
C ALA A 26 5.82 -1.13 7.14
N ALA A 27 7.11 -0.79 7.08
CA ALA A 27 7.85 -0.72 5.85
C ALA A 27 7.95 -2.16 5.36
N SER A 28 6.89 -2.65 4.71
CA SER A 28 6.87 -3.98 4.15
C SER A 28 7.88 -4.02 3.00
N GLU A 29 8.99 -4.71 3.24
CA GLU A 29 9.90 -5.24 2.25
C GLU A 29 9.12 -5.82 1.06
N GLN A 30 9.07 -5.11 -0.05
CA GLN A 30 8.70 -5.72 -1.33
C GLN A 30 9.96 -6.12 -2.06
N ARG A 31 10.33 -7.39 -1.87
CA ARG A 31 11.20 -8.16 -2.77
C ARG A 31 10.62 -8.12 -4.19
N GLN A 32 11.20 -7.25 -4.99
CA GLN A 32 10.76 -6.90 -6.34
C GLN A 32 11.15 -8.00 -7.33
N ALA A 33 10.26 -8.97 -7.54
CA ALA A 33 10.38 -10.00 -8.58
C ALA A 33 9.39 -9.69 -9.70
N ILE A 34 9.73 -8.79 -10.65
CA ILE A 34 8.87 -8.31 -11.76
C ILE A 34 7.37 -8.37 -11.38
N GLN A 35 7.03 -7.75 -10.24
CA GLN A 35 5.67 -7.82 -9.72
C GLN A 35 4.85 -6.80 -10.49
N ALA A 36 3.68 -7.22 -10.97
CA ALA A 36 2.67 -6.32 -11.51
C ALA A 36 2.58 -5.07 -10.60
N SER A 37 2.91 -3.90 -11.15
CA SER A 37 2.87 -2.66 -10.37
C SER A 37 1.45 -2.13 -10.43
N CYS A 38 0.72 -2.33 -9.34
CA CYS A 38 -0.63 -1.80 -9.18
C CYS A 38 -0.61 -0.56 -8.28
N GLU A 39 -1.08 0.56 -8.82
CA GLU A 39 -1.37 1.75 -8.05
C GLU A 39 -2.79 1.65 -7.49
N PHE A 40 -2.96 2.00 -6.22
CA PHE A 40 -4.26 1.99 -5.53
C PHE A 40 -4.59 3.39 -5.04
N GLN A 41 -5.84 3.80 -5.24
CA GLN A 41 -6.34 5.10 -4.81
C GLN A 41 -7.67 4.91 -4.11
N ILE A 42 -7.85 5.61 -2.99
CA ILE A 42 -9.12 5.69 -2.29
C ILE A 42 -9.54 7.15 -2.23
N SER A 43 -10.78 7.43 -2.62
CA SER A 43 -11.33 8.79 -2.65
C SER A 43 -12.80 8.80 -2.20
N SER A 44 -13.34 10.00 -2.06
CA SER A 44 -14.71 10.30 -1.63
C SER A 44 -15.08 9.63 -0.30
N ASN A 45 -14.73 10.25 0.83
CA ASN A 45 -15.09 9.76 2.18
C ASN A 45 -14.80 8.26 2.41
N ASN A 46 -13.72 7.74 1.83
CA ASN A 46 -13.35 6.33 1.90
C ASN A 46 -14.37 5.37 1.26
N VAL A 47 -15.21 5.80 0.30
CA VAL A 47 -16.20 4.90 -0.35
C VAL A 47 -15.83 4.46 -1.75
N THR A 48 -14.94 5.15 -2.46
CA THR A 48 -14.55 4.78 -3.84
C THR A 48 -13.09 4.34 -3.89
N GLY A 49 -12.85 3.14 -4.40
CA GLY A 49 -11.54 2.55 -4.57
C GLY A 49 -11.23 2.36 -6.05
N SER A 50 -10.00 2.67 -6.44
CA SER A 50 -9.53 2.54 -7.81
C SER A 50 -8.19 1.82 -7.84
N THR A 51 -7.96 1.01 -8.87
CA THR A 51 -6.63 0.46 -9.15
C THR A 51 -6.25 0.62 -10.61
N LYS A 52 -4.95 0.81 -10.85
CA LYS A 52 -4.34 0.79 -12.18
C LYS A 52 -3.10 -0.08 -12.11
N CYS A 53 -3.07 -1.17 -12.87
CA CYS A 53 -1.94 -2.08 -12.93
C CYS A 53 -1.18 -1.95 -14.24
N SER A 54 0.14 -2.18 -14.18
CA SER A 54 1.04 -2.28 -15.32
C SER A 54 1.79 -3.62 -15.27
N GLY A 55 2.10 -4.20 -16.43
CA GLY A 55 2.73 -5.53 -16.52
C GLY A 55 1.77 -6.72 -16.41
N VAL A 56 0.45 -6.49 -16.53
CA VAL A 56 -0.60 -7.53 -16.56
C VAL A 56 -1.55 -7.30 -17.74
N ASN A 57 -2.09 -8.39 -18.29
CA ASN A 57 -2.97 -8.34 -19.47
C ASN A 57 -4.36 -7.79 -19.15
N SER A 58 -4.93 -8.18 -18.00
CA SER A 58 -6.22 -7.70 -17.54
C SER A 58 -6.24 -7.62 -16.01
N TYR A 59 -6.84 -6.57 -15.47
CA TYR A 59 -7.00 -6.38 -14.04
C TYR A 59 -8.33 -5.70 -13.68
N ARG A 60 -8.77 -5.87 -12.44
CA ARG A 60 -9.87 -5.10 -11.84
C ARG A 60 -9.59 -4.79 -10.38
N VAL A 61 -10.12 -3.68 -9.88
CA VAL A 61 -10.09 -3.41 -8.45
C VAL A 61 -11.02 -4.37 -7.72
N GLN A 62 -10.61 -4.82 -6.54
CA GLN A 62 -11.44 -5.49 -5.55
C GLN A 62 -11.44 -4.60 -4.30
N ILE A 63 -12.62 -4.24 -3.81
CA ILE A 63 -12.77 -3.52 -2.55
C ILE A 63 -13.64 -4.33 -1.60
N LYS A 64 -13.31 -4.27 -0.30
CA LYS A 64 -14.15 -4.79 0.77
C LYS A 64 -14.68 -3.61 1.58
N CYS A 65 -15.99 -3.62 1.82
CA CYS A 65 -16.69 -2.57 2.53
C CYS A 65 -16.88 -2.93 4.01
N SER A 66 -17.19 -1.94 4.85
CA SER A 66 -17.42 -2.14 6.28
C SER A 66 -18.66 -2.97 6.63
N ASP A 67 -19.62 -3.08 5.70
CA ASP A 67 -20.76 -4.00 5.82
C ASP A 67 -20.41 -5.47 5.48
N GLY A 68 -19.16 -5.74 5.11
CA GLY A 68 -18.67 -7.05 4.72
C GLY A 68 -18.81 -7.35 3.23
N THR A 69 -19.50 -6.51 2.46
CA THR A 69 -19.70 -6.69 1.01
C THR A 69 -18.39 -6.50 0.26
N THR A 70 -18.14 -7.34 -0.74
CA THR A 70 -17.01 -7.19 -1.66
C THR A 70 -17.50 -6.70 -3.01
N HIS A 71 -16.97 -5.58 -3.49
CA HIS A 71 -17.26 -5.06 -4.83
C HIS A 71 -16.05 -5.23 -5.73
N TYR A 72 -16.34 -5.47 -7.00
CA TYR A 72 -15.33 -5.56 -8.04
C TYR A 72 -15.57 -4.47 -9.07
N GLY A 73 -14.49 -3.86 -9.52
CA GLY A 73 -14.55 -3.00 -10.69
C GLY A 73 -14.69 -3.81 -11.97
N VAL A 74 -14.78 -3.09 -13.08
CA VAL A 74 -14.76 -3.69 -14.41
C VAL A 74 -13.33 -4.15 -14.74
N TRP A 75 -13.20 -5.26 -15.44
CA TRP A 75 -11.93 -5.70 -16.03
C TRP A 75 -11.40 -4.65 -17.01
N ARG A 76 -10.13 -4.33 -16.87
CA ARG A 76 -9.41 -3.33 -17.65
C ARG A 76 -8.08 -3.92 -18.10
N THR A 77 -7.75 -3.70 -19.36
CA THR A 77 -6.40 -3.95 -19.90
C THR A 77 -5.51 -2.71 -19.77
N SER A 78 -6.12 -1.54 -19.55
CA SER A 78 -5.46 -0.25 -19.33
C SER A 78 -6.39 0.74 -18.63
N GLY A 79 -5.84 1.80 -18.05
CA GLY A 79 -6.61 2.88 -17.40
C GLY A 79 -6.81 2.66 -15.89
N TRP A 80 -7.96 3.07 -15.36
CA TRP A 80 -8.33 2.83 -13.96
C TRP A 80 -9.53 1.88 -13.92
N SER A 81 -9.45 0.85 -13.07
CA SER A 81 -10.61 0.07 -12.65
C SER A 81 -11.12 0.66 -11.34
N ILE A 82 -12.43 0.91 -11.26
CA ILE A 82 -13.06 1.66 -10.17
C ILE A 82 -14.23 0.85 -9.61
N ALA A 83 -14.37 0.84 -8.30
CA ALA A 83 -15.51 0.30 -7.57
C ALA A 83 -15.84 1.20 -6.38
N SER A 84 -17.08 1.12 -5.90
CA SER A 84 -17.52 1.92 -4.74
C SER A 84 -18.34 1.09 -3.77
N CYS A 85 -18.11 1.33 -2.48
CA CYS A 85 -19.02 0.98 -1.40
C CYS A 85 -20.20 1.94 -1.39
N LYS A 86 -21.33 1.50 -0.83
CA LYS A 86 -22.49 2.36 -0.60
C LYS A 86 -22.30 3.15 0.68
N PHE A 87 -22.30 4.49 0.63
CA PHE A 87 -22.30 5.32 1.84
C PHE A 87 -23.48 4.95 2.77
N PRO A 88 -23.28 4.89 4.10
CA PRO A 88 -22.08 5.28 4.87
C PRO A 88 -20.99 4.20 4.97
N GLN A 89 -21.10 3.08 4.25
CA GLN A 89 -20.11 2.02 4.30
C GLN A 89 -18.83 2.45 3.59
N GLY A 90 -17.72 2.43 4.33
CA GLY A 90 -16.39 2.76 3.82
C GLY A 90 -15.61 1.50 3.41
N ILE A 91 -14.50 1.72 2.71
CA ILE A 91 -13.57 0.69 2.29
C ILE A 91 -12.72 0.30 3.49
N THR A 92 -12.68 -1.00 3.77
CA THR A 92 -11.84 -1.61 4.80
C THR A 92 -10.62 -2.31 4.20
N ASN A 93 -10.71 -2.72 2.93
CA ASN A 93 -9.60 -3.30 2.19
C ASN A 93 -9.71 -2.99 0.69
N ILE A 94 -8.57 -2.77 0.04
CA ILE A 94 -8.46 -2.59 -1.41
C ILE A 94 -7.36 -3.50 -1.95
N GLY A 95 -7.63 -4.11 -3.09
CA GLY A 95 -6.69 -4.97 -3.80
C GLY A 95 -6.96 -4.97 -5.31
N ALA A 96 -6.09 -5.64 -6.05
CA ALA A 96 -6.25 -5.86 -7.48
C ALA A 96 -6.38 -7.35 -7.75
N GLN A 97 -7.33 -7.70 -8.59
CA GLN A 97 -7.40 -9.02 -9.20
C GLN A 97 -6.88 -8.90 -10.63
N TYR A 98 -6.02 -9.84 -11.03
CA TYR A 98 -5.46 -9.93 -12.37
C TYR A 98 -5.79 -11.29 -13.00
N SER A 99 -5.85 -11.32 -14.34
CA SER A 99 -6.10 -12.51 -15.16
C SER A 99 -5.09 -12.60 -16.29
#